data_AF-A0A376KVI8-F1
#
_entry.id   AF-A0A376KVI8-F1
#
_cell.length_a   1.000
_cell.length_b   1.000
_cell.length_c   1.000
_cell.angle_alpha   90.00
_cell.angle_beta   90.00
_cell.angle_gamma   90.00
#
_symmetry.space_group_name_H-M   'P 1'
#
loop_
_entity.id
_entity.type
_entity.pdbx_description
1 polymer ?
#
loop_
_entity_poly.entity_id
_entity_poly.type
_entity_poly.pdbx_seq_one_letter_code
_entity_poly.pdbx_strand_id
1 'polypeptide(L)'
;MFRPRQRKVLALDDVVSDLEEGTGPTDCGGWLVDVCDALTDHSSEFIEQLHDKIIDLEDNLLDQQIPPRGFLALLRKQLIVMRRYMAPQRDVYARLASERLPWMSDDQRRRMQDIADRLGRGLDEIDACIARTGVMADEIAQVMQGKFSSSYLYNVIDGNGLFTQYLSDRVIWRQPLVGSLAAGGNSDFQFFVFC
;
A
#
# COMPACT_ATOMS: atom_id res chain seq x y z
N MET A 1 4.15 -32.34 -19.97
CA MET A 1 5.22 -32.50 -18.95
C MET A 1 5.51 -31.12 -18.37
N PHE A 2 4.92 -30.81 -17.20
CA PHE A 2 5.16 -29.55 -16.49
C PHE A 2 6.58 -29.61 -15.91
N ARG A 3 7.54 -28.83 -16.44
CA ARG A 3 8.79 -28.59 -15.71
C ARG A 3 8.48 -27.54 -14.65
N PRO A 4 8.54 -27.85 -13.35
CA PRO A 4 8.56 -26.78 -12.35
C PRO A 4 9.79 -25.93 -12.65
N ARG A 5 9.55 -24.64 -12.87
CA ARG A 5 10.59 -23.63 -13.01
C ARG A 5 11.41 -23.68 -11.72
N GLN A 6 12.58 -24.32 -11.77
CA GLN A 6 13.55 -24.40 -10.67
C GLN A 6 14.02 -22.98 -10.35
N ARG A 7 13.23 -22.26 -9.55
CA ARG A 7 13.76 -21.19 -8.72
C ARG A 7 14.53 -21.90 -7.61
N LYS A 8 15.81 -21.58 -7.47
CA LYS A 8 16.58 -21.99 -6.30
C LYS A 8 15.78 -21.58 -5.08
N VAL A 9 15.50 -22.54 -4.21
CA VAL A 9 14.85 -22.29 -2.93
C VAL A 9 15.99 -21.95 -2.00
N LEU A 10 16.17 -20.68 -1.66
CA LEU A 10 17.28 -20.21 -0.83
C LEU A 10 17.35 -20.98 0.50
N ALA A 11 16.19 -21.30 1.08
CA ALA A 11 16.10 -22.12 2.29
C ALA A 11 16.64 -23.56 2.14
N LEU A 12 16.63 -24.14 0.94
CA LEU A 12 17.26 -25.46 0.72
C LEU A 12 18.78 -25.34 0.61
N ASP A 13 19.29 -24.21 0.10
CA ASP A 13 20.73 -23.97 0.01
C ASP A 13 21.33 -23.85 1.44
N ASP A 14 20.62 -23.23 2.39
CA ASP A 14 21.05 -23.12 3.80
C ASP A 14 21.20 -24.51 4.45
N VAL A 15 20.16 -25.35 4.37
CA VAL A 15 20.20 -26.70 4.95
C VAL A 15 21.23 -27.61 4.26
N VAL A 16 21.45 -27.43 2.95
CA VAL A 16 22.50 -28.15 2.22
C VAL A 16 23.89 -27.71 2.69
N SER A 17 24.10 -26.42 2.94
CA SER A 17 25.36 -25.91 3.51
C SER A 17 25.63 -26.53 4.89
N ASP A 18 24.63 -26.57 5.77
CA ASP A 18 24.75 -27.17 7.10
C ASP A 18 25.05 -28.67 7.07
N LEU A 19 24.50 -29.38 6.07
CA LEU A 19 24.80 -30.79 5.82
C LEU A 19 26.24 -31.00 5.33
N GLU A 20 26.75 -30.13 4.46
CA GLU A 20 28.13 -30.19 3.97
C GLU A 20 29.15 -29.86 5.08
N GLU A 21 28.77 -29.03 6.04
CA GLU A 21 29.59 -28.65 7.21
C GLU A 21 29.57 -29.69 8.35
N GLY A 22 28.74 -30.73 8.24
CA GLY A 22 28.66 -31.83 9.21
C GLY A 22 27.89 -31.49 10.49
N THR A 23 27.25 -30.33 10.55
CA THR A 23 26.32 -29.90 11.62
C THR A 23 24.87 -30.21 11.30
N GLY A 24 24.59 -30.71 10.09
CA GLY A 24 23.25 -31.05 9.63
C GLY A 24 22.62 -32.29 10.30
N PRO A 25 21.32 -32.49 10.07
CA PRO A 25 20.54 -33.52 10.73
C PRO A 25 20.97 -34.94 10.32
N THR A 26 21.03 -35.83 11.30
CA THR A 26 21.45 -37.23 11.10
C THR A 26 20.34 -38.14 10.61
N ASP A 27 19.09 -37.67 10.63
CA ASP A 27 17.90 -38.45 10.29
C ASP A 27 16.93 -37.68 9.38
N CYS A 28 16.08 -38.43 8.67
CA CYS A 28 15.10 -37.86 7.73
C CYS A 28 14.09 -36.93 8.43
N GLY A 29 13.73 -37.24 9.68
CA GLY A 29 12.85 -36.42 10.51
C GLY A 29 13.47 -35.06 10.82
N GLY A 30 14.72 -35.01 11.27
CA GLY A 30 15.45 -33.78 11.53
C GLY A 30 15.64 -32.97 10.27
N TRP A 31 15.99 -33.63 9.15
CA TRP A 31 16.11 -32.97 7.85
C TRP A 31 14.85 -32.24 7.43
N LEU A 32 13.67 -32.87 7.57
CA LEU A 32 12.41 -32.21 7.25
C LEU A 32 12.14 -31.01 8.18
N VAL A 33 12.39 -31.16 9.47
CA VAL A 33 12.18 -30.10 10.46
C VAL A 33 13.07 -28.89 10.15
N ASP A 34 14.35 -29.11 9.87
CA ASP A 34 15.31 -28.03 9.58
C ASP A 34 14.96 -27.31 8.28
N VAL A 35 14.52 -28.04 7.24
CA VAL A 35 14.00 -27.44 6.00
C VAL A 35 12.74 -26.60 6.27
N CYS A 36 11.81 -27.11 7.09
CA CYS A 36 10.59 -26.38 7.43
C CYS A 36 10.87 -25.13 8.27
N ASP A 37 11.86 -25.17 9.16
CA ASP A 37 12.30 -24.02 9.94
C ASP A 37 12.92 -22.97 9.03
N ALA A 38 13.93 -23.33 8.21
CA ALA A 38 14.56 -22.43 7.25
C ALA A 38 13.53 -21.79 6.29
N LEU A 39 12.57 -22.56 5.77
CA LEU A 39 11.49 -21.99 4.94
C LEU A 39 10.62 -20.98 5.69
N THR A 40 10.41 -21.19 6.98
CA THR A 40 9.65 -20.28 7.84
C THR A 40 10.44 -19.00 8.12
N ASP A 41 11.75 -19.11 8.36
CA ASP A 41 12.68 -17.99 8.57
C ASP A 41 12.70 -17.03 7.38
N HIS A 42 12.92 -17.57 6.18
CA HIS A 42 12.89 -16.80 4.94
C HIS A 42 11.53 -16.14 4.70
N SER A 43 10.44 -16.83 5.07
CA SER A 43 9.09 -16.27 4.95
C SER A 43 8.87 -15.13 5.93
N SER A 44 9.33 -15.25 7.17
CA SER A 44 9.28 -14.20 8.18
C SER A 44 10.09 -12.97 7.77
N GLU A 45 11.31 -13.14 7.27
CA GLU A 45 12.13 -12.02 6.77
C GLU A 45 11.43 -11.28 5.62
N PHE A 46 10.80 -12.02 4.70
CA PHE A 46 10.06 -11.40 3.60
C PHE A 46 8.81 -10.65 4.08
N ILE A 47 8.13 -11.11 5.13
CA ILE A 47 7.01 -10.39 5.76
C ILE A 47 7.51 -9.08 6.37
N GLU A 48 8.61 -9.12 7.11
CA GLU A 48 9.23 -7.93 7.73
C GLU A 48 9.60 -6.90 6.65
N GLN A 49 10.24 -7.31 5.56
CA GLN A 49 10.54 -6.42 4.43
C GLN A 49 9.31 -5.78 3.77
N LEU A 50 8.16 -6.47 3.77
CA LEU A 50 6.90 -5.89 3.29
C LEU A 50 6.29 -4.94 4.33
N HIS A 51 6.43 -5.27 5.61
CA HIS A 51 5.99 -4.43 6.72
C HIS A 51 6.72 -3.09 6.73
N ASP A 52 8.04 -3.10 6.60
CA ASP A 52 8.87 -1.89 6.57
C ASP A 52 8.47 -0.96 5.41
N LYS A 53 8.22 -1.52 4.22
CA LYS A 53 7.73 -0.74 3.07
C LYS A 53 6.35 -0.11 3.30
N ILE A 54 5.53 -0.75 4.13
CA ILE A 54 4.22 -0.19 4.50
C ILE A 54 4.42 0.95 5.49
N ILE A 55 5.27 0.80 6.50
CA ILE A 55 5.63 1.85 7.45
C ILE A 55 6.20 3.06 6.71
N ASP A 56 7.17 2.86 5.81
CA ASP A 56 7.74 3.93 4.99
C ASP A 56 6.66 4.69 4.20
N LEU A 57 5.63 3.98 3.71
CA LEU A 57 4.55 4.58 2.95
C LEU A 57 3.55 5.31 3.86
N GLU A 58 3.34 4.84 5.09
CA GLU A 58 2.58 5.56 6.13
C GLU A 58 3.27 6.89 6.46
N ASP A 59 4.57 6.86 6.74
CA ASP A 59 5.36 8.05 7.09
C ASP A 59 5.33 9.09 5.97
N ASN A 60 5.52 8.66 4.71
CA ASN A 60 5.43 9.56 3.56
C ASN A 60 4.04 10.19 3.38
N LEU A 61 2.97 9.47 3.78
CA LEU A 61 1.61 9.98 3.68
C LEU A 61 1.32 11.05 4.74
N LEU A 62 1.96 10.98 5.92
CA LEU A 62 1.91 12.05 6.94
C LEU A 62 2.45 13.37 6.37
N ASP A 63 3.51 13.31 5.56
CA ASP A 63 4.08 14.46 4.83
C ASP A 63 3.31 14.82 3.54
N GLN A 64 2.12 14.25 3.33
CA GLN A 64 1.24 14.44 2.17
C GLN A 64 1.89 14.07 0.81
N GLN A 65 2.95 13.26 0.84
CA GLN A 65 3.59 12.72 -0.34
C GLN A 65 2.77 11.54 -0.85
N ILE A 66 2.18 11.69 -2.04
CA ILE A 66 1.36 10.65 -2.63
C ILE A 66 2.28 9.62 -3.28
N PRO A 67 2.19 8.33 -2.92
CA PRO A 67 3.01 7.29 -3.52
C PRO A 67 2.70 7.10 -5.02
N PRO A 68 3.61 6.49 -5.80
CA PRO A 68 3.38 6.16 -7.19
C PRO A 68 2.10 5.32 -7.37
N ARG A 69 1.32 5.63 -8.42
CA ARG A 69 0.07 4.90 -8.71
C ARG A 69 0.32 3.40 -8.80
N GLY A 70 -0.48 2.62 -8.07
CA GLY A 70 -0.43 1.16 -8.09
C GLY A 70 0.63 0.54 -7.17
N PHE A 71 1.50 1.32 -6.52
CA PHE A 71 2.49 0.78 -5.59
C PHE A 71 1.85 0.09 -4.38
N LEU A 72 0.88 0.75 -3.72
CA LEU A 72 0.11 0.16 -2.62
C LEU A 72 -0.67 -1.09 -3.07
N ALA A 73 -1.21 -1.08 -4.29
CA ALA A 73 -1.90 -2.23 -4.86
C ALA A 73 -0.97 -3.42 -5.11
N LEU A 74 0.30 -3.16 -5.46
CA LEU A 74 1.33 -4.19 -5.62
C LEU A 74 1.68 -4.84 -4.27
N LEU A 75 1.92 -4.04 -3.23
CA LEU A 75 2.19 -4.53 -1.87
C LEU A 75 1.02 -5.39 -1.36
N ARG A 76 -0.21 -4.88 -1.48
CA ARG A 76 -1.42 -5.61 -1.09
C ARG A 76 -1.56 -6.94 -1.86
N LYS A 77 -1.26 -6.96 -3.16
CA LYS A 77 -1.26 -8.18 -3.96
C LYS A 77 -0.21 -9.18 -3.46
N GLN A 78 0.99 -8.73 -3.12
CA GLN A 78 2.05 -9.59 -2.57
C GLN A 78 1.62 -10.22 -1.24
N LEU A 79 1.07 -9.44 -0.32
CA LEU A 79 0.54 -9.92 0.97
C LEU A 79 -0.57 -10.98 0.80
N ILE A 80 -1.55 -10.72 -0.07
CA ILE A 80 -2.64 -11.67 -0.34
C ILE A 80 -2.11 -12.99 -0.92
N VAL A 81 -1.12 -12.91 -1.81
CA VAL A 81 -0.49 -14.09 -2.39
C VAL A 81 0.28 -14.88 -1.32
N MET A 82 1.05 -14.21 -0.46
CA MET A 82 1.75 -14.85 0.66
C MET A 82 0.76 -15.59 1.57
N ARG A 83 -0.29 -14.90 2.03
CA ARG A 83 -1.36 -15.49 2.86
C ARG A 83 -1.94 -16.76 2.23
N ARG A 84 -2.20 -16.74 0.91
CA ARG A 84 -2.81 -17.85 0.17
C ARG A 84 -1.95 -19.12 0.18
N TYR A 85 -0.62 -18.99 0.23
CA TYR A 85 0.30 -20.13 0.25
C TYR A 85 0.69 -20.54 1.68
N MET A 86 0.87 -19.58 2.58
CA MET A 86 1.28 -19.86 3.95
C MET A 86 0.18 -20.47 4.81
N ALA A 87 -1.10 -20.14 4.58
CA ALA A 87 -2.20 -20.72 5.35
C ALA A 87 -2.29 -22.25 5.18
N PRO A 88 -2.33 -22.80 3.95
CA PRO A 88 -2.23 -24.25 3.76
C PRO A 88 -0.92 -24.85 4.30
N GLN A 89 0.20 -24.13 4.21
CA GLN A 89 1.49 -24.62 4.70
C GLN A 89 1.51 -24.79 6.23
N ARG A 90 0.96 -23.83 6.97
CA ARG A 90 0.77 -23.93 8.43
C ARG A 90 -0.08 -25.13 8.80
N ASP A 91 -1.16 -25.37 8.06
CA ASP A 91 -2.04 -26.50 8.32
C ASP A 91 -1.32 -27.84 8.11
N VAL A 92 -0.43 -27.92 7.10
CA VAL A 92 0.44 -29.08 6.89
C VAL A 92 1.42 -29.23 8.05
N TYR A 93 2.01 -28.15 8.54
CA TYR A 93 2.96 -28.19 9.66
C TYR A 93 2.31 -28.68 10.96
N ALA A 94 1.15 -28.13 11.30
CA ALA A 94 0.36 -28.59 12.45
C ALA A 94 -0.09 -30.05 12.30
N ARG A 95 -0.39 -30.48 11.08
CA ARG A 95 -0.72 -31.88 10.80
C ARG A 95 0.48 -32.82 10.98
N LEU A 96 1.66 -32.43 10.50
CA LEU A 96 2.90 -33.20 10.72
C LEU A 96 3.26 -33.31 12.19
N ALA A 97 3.02 -32.26 12.97
CA ALA A 97 3.22 -32.26 14.42
C ALA A 97 2.26 -33.19 15.17
N SER A 98 1.01 -33.30 14.71
CA SER A 98 -0.03 -34.11 15.38
C SER A 98 0.00 -35.59 15.01
N GLU A 99 0.42 -35.94 13.79
CA GLU A 99 0.47 -37.34 13.34
C GLU A 99 1.70 -38.08 13.90
N ARG A 100 1.47 -39.30 14.43
CA ARG A 100 2.56 -40.16 14.94
C ARG A 100 3.23 -40.92 13.81
N LEU A 101 4.10 -40.24 13.09
CA LEU A 101 4.87 -40.81 11.99
C LEU A 101 6.04 -41.66 12.53
N PRO A 102 6.25 -42.91 12.05
CA PRO A 102 7.27 -43.82 12.57
C PRO A 102 8.72 -43.32 12.44
N TRP A 103 8.96 -42.40 11.51
CA TRP A 103 10.29 -41.84 11.20
C TRP A 103 10.53 -40.47 11.86
N MET A 104 9.60 -39.98 12.69
CA MET A 104 9.71 -38.71 13.40
C MET A 104 9.59 -38.92 14.91
N SER A 105 10.54 -38.40 15.67
CA SER A 105 10.56 -38.46 17.14
C SER A 105 9.57 -37.48 17.77
N ASP A 106 9.26 -37.68 19.06
CA ASP A 106 8.38 -36.77 19.82
C ASP A 106 8.98 -35.35 19.92
N ASP A 107 10.31 -35.24 20.00
CA ASP A 107 11.02 -33.95 20.02
C ASP A 107 10.89 -33.21 18.67
N GLN A 108 11.07 -33.91 17.55
CA GLN A 108 10.87 -33.35 16.21
C GLN A 108 9.42 -32.90 15.99
N ARG A 109 8.44 -33.65 16.49
CA ARG A 109 7.03 -33.22 16.43
C ARG A 109 6.77 -31.96 17.24
N ARG A 110 7.40 -31.82 18.40
CA ARG A 110 7.31 -30.59 19.19
C ARG A 110 7.91 -29.40 18.44
N ARG A 111 9.10 -29.54 17.87
CA ARG A 111 9.71 -28.51 17.02
C ARG A 111 8.81 -28.16 15.82
N MET A 112 8.20 -29.16 15.20
CA MET A 112 7.25 -28.94 14.10
C MET A 112 6.02 -28.13 14.54
N GLN A 113 5.52 -28.35 15.76
CA GLN A 113 4.45 -27.54 16.33
C GLN A 113 4.90 -26.09 16.55
N ASP A 114 6.09 -25.88 17.10
CA ASP A 114 6.64 -24.54 17.32
C ASP A 114 6.81 -23.77 15.99
N ILE A 115 7.26 -24.47 14.93
CA ILE A 115 7.36 -23.92 13.56
C ILE A 115 5.97 -23.59 13.01
N ALA A 116 4.97 -24.46 13.21
CA ALA A 116 3.59 -24.19 12.79
C ALA A 116 3.02 -22.95 13.50
N ASP A 117 3.27 -22.80 14.80
CA ASP A 117 2.82 -21.66 15.60
C ASP A 117 3.52 -20.36 15.17
N ARG A 118 4.81 -20.45 14.83
CA ARG A 118 5.59 -19.32 14.28
C ARG A 118 5.07 -18.88 12.92
N LEU A 119 4.79 -19.82 12.03
CA LEU A 119 4.16 -19.54 10.74
C LEU A 119 2.75 -18.95 10.92
N GLY A 120 2.03 -19.38 11.96
CA GLY A 120 0.76 -18.79 12.39
C GLY A 120 0.87 -17.32 12.75
N ARG A 121 1.87 -16.93 13.55
CA ARG A 121 2.12 -15.51 13.88
C ARG A 121 2.43 -14.67 12.63
N GLY A 122 3.22 -15.20 11.69
CA GLY A 122 3.48 -14.53 10.42
C GLY A 122 2.21 -14.32 9.58
N LEU A 123 1.24 -15.24 9.63
CA LEU A 123 -0.06 -15.04 8.99
C LEU A 123 -0.88 -13.92 9.63
N ASP A 124 -0.84 -13.82 10.96
CA ASP A 124 -1.52 -12.74 11.69
C ASP A 124 -0.90 -11.37 11.34
N GLU A 125 0.42 -11.30 11.20
CA GLU A 125 1.14 -10.11 10.72
C GLU A 125 0.75 -9.73 9.28
N ILE A 126 0.62 -10.71 8.38
CA ILE A 126 0.12 -10.47 7.02
C ILE A 126 -1.30 -9.91 7.06
N ASP A 127 -2.19 -10.48 7.88
CA ASP A 127 -3.58 -10.03 8.00
C ASP A 127 -3.65 -8.59 8.55
N ALA A 128 -2.79 -8.25 9.52
CA ALA A 128 -2.63 -6.89 10.00
C ALA A 128 -2.14 -5.93 8.90
N CYS A 129 -1.14 -6.33 8.11
CA CYS A 129 -0.64 -5.52 6.99
C CYS A 129 -1.71 -5.34 5.89
N ILE A 130 -2.53 -6.36 5.62
CA ILE A 130 -3.65 -6.25 4.68
C ILE A 130 -4.70 -5.27 5.23
N ALA A 131 -5.03 -5.31 6.53
CA ALA A 131 -5.95 -4.33 7.11
C ALA A 131 -5.39 -2.90 7.00
N ARG A 132 -4.12 -2.72 7.37
CA ARG A 132 -3.40 -1.44 7.33
C ARG A 132 -3.35 -0.83 5.92
N THR A 133 -2.98 -1.61 4.90
CA THR A 133 -3.00 -1.14 3.50
C THR A 133 -4.40 -0.75 3.01
N GLY A 134 -5.47 -1.26 3.64
CA GLY A 134 -6.84 -0.82 3.37
C GLY A 134 -7.08 0.61 3.87
N VAL A 135 -6.74 0.88 5.13
CA VAL A 135 -6.85 2.22 5.73
C VAL A 135 -6.04 3.25 4.95
N MET A 136 -4.81 2.91 4.58
CA MET A 136 -3.95 3.80 3.80
C MET A 136 -4.53 4.12 2.41
N ALA A 137 -5.22 3.16 1.78
CA ALA A 137 -5.88 3.42 0.50
C ALA A 137 -7.00 4.45 0.64
N ASP A 138 -7.74 4.41 1.75
CA ASP A 138 -8.80 5.38 2.07
C ASP A 138 -8.21 6.77 2.37
N GLU A 139 -7.11 6.84 3.13
CA GLU A 139 -6.40 8.11 3.39
C GLU A 139 -5.85 8.74 2.12
N ILE A 140 -5.24 7.97 1.22
CA ILE A 140 -4.78 8.46 -0.09
C ILE A 140 -5.96 9.02 -0.89
N ALA A 141 -7.12 8.35 -0.87
CA ALA A 141 -8.32 8.83 -1.55
C ALA A 141 -8.80 10.17 -0.97
N GLN A 142 -8.77 10.34 0.36
CA GLN A 142 -9.10 11.60 1.03
C GLN A 142 -8.12 12.73 0.67
N VAL A 143 -6.81 12.47 0.69
CA VAL A 143 -5.78 13.45 0.30
C VAL A 143 -5.95 13.88 -1.15
N MET A 144 -6.25 12.95 -2.06
CA MET A 144 -6.53 13.29 -3.45
C MET A 144 -7.77 14.19 -3.56
N GLN A 145 -8.87 13.87 -2.89
CA GLN A 145 -10.08 14.70 -2.88
C GLN A 145 -9.82 16.11 -2.33
N GLY A 146 -9.03 16.25 -1.25
CA GLY A 146 -8.65 17.55 -0.69
C GLY A 146 -7.87 18.43 -1.69
N LYS A 147 -6.95 17.83 -2.46
CA LYS A 147 -6.19 18.53 -3.52
C LYS A 147 -7.10 18.98 -4.67
N PHE A 148 -8.09 18.16 -5.06
CA PHE A 148 -9.08 18.56 -6.07
C PHE A 148 -9.94 19.74 -5.61
N SER A 149 -10.46 19.71 -4.38
CA SER A 149 -11.28 20.80 -3.81
C SER A 149 -10.56 22.16 -3.79
N SER A 150 -9.25 22.18 -3.49
CA SER A 150 -8.45 23.42 -3.53
C SER A 150 -8.30 23.99 -4.94
N SER A 151 -8.16 23.14 -5.96
CA SER A 151 -8.11 23.56 -7.38
C SER A 151 -9.44 24.16 -7.86
N TYR A 152 -10.58 23.63 -7.41
CA TYR A 152 -11.88 24.21 -7.74
C TYR A 152 -12.08 25.62 -7.16
N LEU A 153 -11.58 25.88 -5.94
CA LEU A 153 -11.64 27.22 -5.36
C LEU A 153 -10.81 28.23 -6.17
N TYR A 154 -9.63 27.85 -6.65
CA TYR A 154 -8.83 28.72 -7.53
C TYR A 154 -9.54 29.03 -8.85
N ASN A 155 -10.14 28.04 -9.52
CA ASN A 155 -10.87 28.27 -10.76
C ASN A 155 -12.14 29.13 -10.57
N VAL A 156 -12.81 29.05 -9.42
CA VAL A 156 -13.96 29.90 -9.09
C VAL A 156 -13.53 31.34 -8.82
N ILE A 157 -12.40 31.54 -8.11
CA ILE A 157 -11.84 32.87 -7.86
C ILE A 157 -11.36 33.51 -9.18
N ASP A 158 -10.67 32.77 -10.05
CA ASP A 158 -10.25 33.26 -11.37
C ASP A 158 -11.43 33.51 -12.32
N GLY A 159 -12.47 32.67 -12.29
CA GLY A 159 -13.70 32.88 -13.07
C GLY A 159 -14.43 34.17 -12.68
N ASN A 160 -14.45 34.49 -11.39
CA ASN A 160 -15.00 35.76 -10.89
C ASN A 160 -14.05 36.95 -11.16
N GLY A 161 -12.74 36.76 -11.09
CA GLY A 161 -11.74 37.76 -11.44
C GLY A 161 -11.78 38.17 -12.92
N LEU A 162 -11.98 37.20 -13.82
CA LEU A 162 -12.18 37.48 -15.26
C LEU A 162 -13.51 38.19 -15.52
N PHE A 163 -14.56 37.90 -14.75
CA PHE A 163 -15.85 38.59 -14.88
C PHE A 163 -15.78 40.04 -14.37
N THR A 164 -15.10 40.29 -13.25
CA THR A 164 -14.88 41.65 -12.72
C THR A 164 -13.93 42.45 -13.61
N GLN A 165 -12.87 41.83 -14.16
CA GLN A 165 -11.99 42.46 -15.16
C GLN A 165 -12.74 42.81 -16.44
N TYR A 166 -13.61 41.91 -16.94
CA TYR A 166 -14.44 42.14 -18.13
C TYR A 166 -15.46 43.27 -17.94
N LEU A 167 -16.05 43.37 -16.74
CA LEU A 167 -16.95 44.47 -16.39
C LEU A 167 -16.21 45.79 -16.21
N SER A 168 -15.02 45.79 -15.60
CA SER A 168 -14.13 46.96 -15.51
C SER A 168 -13.77 47.50 -16.88
N ASP A 169 -13.28 46.65 -17.79
CA ASP A 169 -12.84 47.06 -19.12
C ASP A 169 -14.00 47.54 -20.01
N ARG A 170 -15.23 47.03 -19.81
CA ARG A 170 -16.40 47.53 -20.54
C ARG A 170 -17.01 48.81 -19.95
N VAL A 171 -16.93 49.01 -18.64
CA VAL A 171 -17.48 50.21 -17.98
C VAL A 171 -16.55 51.41 -18.16
N ILE A 172 -15.24 51.20 -18.24
CA ILE A 172 -14.26 52.30 -18.35
C ILE A 172 -14.09 52.80 -19.81
N TRP A 173 -14.42 51.99 -20.84
CA TRP A 173 -14.17 52.36 -22.24
C TRP A 173 -15.40 52.80 -23.06
N ARG A 174 -16.58 53.00 -22.45
CA ARG A 174 -17.74 53.57 -23.17
C ARG A 174 -17.89 55.07 -22.99
N GLN A 175 -16.82 55.83 -23.20
CA GLN A 175 -16.93 57.24 -23.60
C GLN A 175 -16.69 57.35 -25.12
N PRO A 176 -17.69 57.81 -25.90
CA PRO A 176 -17.42 58.23 -27.26
C PRO A 176 -16.72 59.59 -27.20
N LEU A 177 -15.45 59.63 -27.62
CA LEU A 177 -14.82 60.85 -28.11
C LEU A 177 -15.45 61.20 -29.47
N VAL A 178 -16.64 61.81 -29.45
CA VAL A 178 -17.15 62.62 -30.57
C VAL A 178 -17.76 63.88 -29.98
N GLY A 179 -17.14 65.01 -30.30
CA GLY A 179 -17.41 66.29 -29.70
C GLY A 179 -18.67 67.00 -30.21
N SER A 180 -19.07 67.95 -29.36
CA SER A 180 -19.68 69.25 -29.64
C SER A 180 -21.19 69.36 -29.86
N LEU A 181 -21.73 70.29 -29.05
CA LEU A 181 -22.91 71.15 -29.21
C LEU A 181 -24.30 70.65 -28.78
N ALA A 182 -24.74 71.29 -27.68
CA ALA A 182 -26.04 71.94 -27.45
C ALA A 182 -27.12 71.20 -26.63
N ALA A 183 -27.61 71.97 -25.66
CA ALA A 183 -28.97 71.99 -25.09
C ALA A 183 -29.38 70.90 -24.08
N GLY A 184 -29.35 71.29 -22.81
CA GLY A 184 -30.53 71.32 -21.93
C GLY A 184 -31.23 70.00 -21.57
N GLY A 185 -31.22 69.65 -20.28
CA GLY A 185 -32.19 68.70 -19.75
C GLY A 185 -31.80 68.11 -18.40
N ASN A 186 -32.53 68.53 -17.36
CA ASN A 186 -32.58 67.91 -16.03
C ASN A 186 -32.68 66.37 -16.09
N SER A 187 -31.88 65.67 -15.30
CA SER A 187 -32.35 64.55 -14.47
C SER A 187 -31.24 64.10 -13.52
N ASP A 188 -31.42 64.51 -12.28
CA ASP A 188 -30.79 63.98 -11.09
C ASP A 188 -31.04 62.45 -10.96
N PHE A 189 -29.99 61.74 -10.56
CA PHE A 189 -29.98 60.38 -10.00
C PHE A 189 -30.60 59.23 -10.83
N GLN A 190 -29.74 58.56 -11.61
CA GLN A 190 -29.84 57.12 -11.83
C GLN A 190 -28.49 56.43 -11.55
N PHE A 191 -28.15 56.31 -10.27
CA PHE A 191 -27.25 55.25 -9.81
C PHE A 191 -28.10 54.00 -9.61
N PHE A 192 -28.06 53.07 -10.57
CA PHE A 192 -28.64 51.75 -10.36
C PHE A 192 -27.66 50.90 -9.55
N VAL A 193 -28.16 50.44 -8.41
CA VAL A 193 -27.55 49.51 -7.47
C VAL A 193 -27.19 48.21 -8.20
N PHE A 194 -25.91 47.82 -8.13
CA PHE A 194 -25.48 46.44 -8.35
C PHE A 194 -25.33 45.84 -6.95
N CYS A 195 -26.36 45.11 -6.49
CA CYS A 195 -26.27 44.14 -5.40
C CYS A 195 -26.36 42.75 -6.03
#